data_AF-A0A3S0VK16-F1
#
_entry.id   AF-A0A3S0VK16-F1
#
_cell.length_a   1.000
_cell.length_b   1.000
_cell.length_c   1.000
_cell.angle_alpha   90.00
_cell.angle_beta   90.00
_cell.angle_gamma   90.00
#
_symmetry.space_group_name_H-M   'P 1'
#
loop_
_entity.id
_entity.type
_entity.pdbx_description
1 polymer ?
#
loop_
_entity_poly.entity_id
_entity_poly.type
_entity_poly.pdbx_seq_one_letter_code
_entity_poly.pdbx_strand_id
1 'polypeptide(L)'
;MITKQDISTRKEAIARIKPVLQGTMLKKLNPSALWSYVATIPPNQTFEQVSQNIHSFAVNKVDGLIALCDRVLPYYTYDDMVSIGTRKPTQNAKKFMKIFAYLIVNGFPGPYEFGDSSFNFWSGKAGKERAYSSPDAISDSNIPAIAAMYDISRSIRLLQGKHDDFINLLISSISRLYASYTVGVAHVYISSDKESEAAGFVANNNFWNSELPTLRHLLAQKLITDIQIHTYDHHLGQWNKSFSINSPQALKLPVRRRSIHPSDDPLHADRYQTFFMSDAANSAWSKSLPRPEISYGALLKICGTWRDKTQSHKLETTLNKSAMNALNVLII
;
A
#
# COMPACT_ATOMS: atom_id res chain seq x y z
N MET A 1 12.00 -0.11 -18.32
CA MET A 1 13.43 -0.39 -18.05
C MET A 1 13.99 0.82 -17.32
N ILE A 2 14.66 0.63 -16.18
CA ILE A 2 15.22 1.76 -15.40
C ILE A 2 16.48 2.26 -16.12
N THR A 3 16.56 3.57 -16.41
CA THR A 3 17.70 4.15 -17.11
C THR A 3 18.83 4.54 -16.14
N LYS A 4 20.05 4.74 -16.66
CA LYS A 4 21.16 5.28 -15.87
C LYS A 4 20.84 6.66 -15.28
N GLN A 5 20.12 7.49 -16.04
CA GLN A 5 19.67 8.81 -15.61
C GLN A 5 18.71 8.70 -14.42
N ASP A 6 17.74 7.78 -14.48
CA ASP A 6 16.80 7.54 -13.37
C ASP A 6 17.55 7.16 -12.09
N ILE A 7 18.56 6.30 -12.19
CA ILE A 7 19.38 5.88 -11.05
C ILE A 7 20.14 7.07 -10.46
N SER A 8 20.74 7.93 -11.31
CA SER A 8 21.44 9.14 -10.84
C SER A 8 20.50 10.06 -10.07
N THR A 9 19.35 10.39 -10.65
CA THR A 9 18.36 11.26 -10.02
C THR A 9 17.83 10.69 -8.69
N ARG A 10 17.64 9.37 -8.60
CA ARG A 10 17.26 8.71 -7.35
C ARG A 10 18.35 8.84 -6.29
N LYS A 11 19.61 8.59 -6.64
CA LYS A 11 20.75 8.73 -5.72
C LYS A 11 20.94 10.16 -5.23
N GLU A 12 20.86 11.14 -6.13
CA GLU A 12 20.94 12.56 -5.79
C GLU A 12 19.86 12.98 -4.79
N ALA A 13 18.62 12.52 -5.00
CA ALA A 13 17.54 12.77 -4.05
C ALA A 13 17.83 12.11 -2.69
N ILE A 14 18.23 10.83 -2.67
CA ILE A 14 18.52 10.08 -1.43
C ILE A 14 19.66 10.71 -0.63
N ALA A 15 20.74 11.13 -1.28
CA ALA A 15 21.87 11.78 -0.62
C ALA A 15 21.48 13.07 0.12
N ARG A 16 20.37 13.70 -0.28
CA ARG A 16 19.89 14.97 0.28
C ARG A 16 18.76 14.81 1.29
N ILE A 17 18.23 13.60 1.52
CA ILE A 17 17.05 13.44 2.40
C ILE A 17 17.35 13.62 3.88
N LYS A 18 18.61 13.50 4.33
CA LYS A 18 18.98 13.54 5.75
C LYS A 18 18.35 14.70 6.52
N PRO A 19 18.59 15.99 6.20
CA PRO A 19 18.05 17.10 7.00
C PRO A 19 16.52 17.15 6.98
N VAL A 20 15.89 16.80 5.84
CA VAL A 20 14.43 16.75 5.71
C VAL A 20 13.84 15.65 6.59
N LEU A 21 14.45 14.46 6.56
CA LEU A 21 14.01 13.30 7.31
C LEU A 21 14.20 13.50 8.82
N GLN A 22 15.37 14.00 9.24
CA GLN A 22 15.66 14.34 10.64
C GLN A 22 14.64 15.34 11.18
N GLY A 23 14.41 16.45 10.47
CA GLY A 23 13.44 17.46 10.88
C GLY A 23 12.01 16.91 10.94
N THR A 24 11.63 16.03 10.01
CA THR A 24 10.31 15.37 10.00
C THR A 24 10.16 14.43 11.20
N MET A 25 11.18 13.60 11.47
CA MET A 25 11.15 12.65 12.58
C MET A 25 11.01 13.37 13.93
N LEU A 26 11.79 14.43 14.14
CA LEU A 26 11.75 15.21 15.38
C LEU A 26 10.41 15.92 15.58
N LYS A 27 9.82 16.50 14.52
CA LYS A 27 8.49 17.13 14.60
C LYS A 27 7.39 16.14 15.01
N LYS A 28 7.52 14.88 14.61
CA LYS A 28 6.55 13.80 14.90
C LYS A 28 6.71 13.16 16.28
N LEU A 29 7.64 13.64 17.10
CA LEU A 29 7.67 13.31 18.53
C LEU A 29 6.61 14.07 19.32
N ASN A 30 6.00 15.12 18.74
CA ASN A 30 4.87 15.80 19.34
C ASN A 30 3.61 14.92 19.24
N PRO A 31 2.91 14.59 20.34
CA PRO A 31 1.65 13.84 20.31
C PRO A 31 0.56 14.51 19.47
N SER A 32 0.55 15.84 19.42
CA SER A 32 -0.42 16.62 18.64
C SER A 32 -0.11 16.68 17.14
N ALA A 33 1.03 16.11 16.70
CA ALA A 33 1.34 16.03 15.28
C ALA A 33 0.44 15.00 14.58
N LEU A 34 -0.01 15.34 13.37
CA LEU A 34 -0.69 14.38 12.51
C LEU A 34 0.24 13.19 12.20
N TRP A 35 -0.20 11.98 12.52
CA TRP A 35 0.59 10.75 12.40
C TRP A 35 1.91 10.80 13.19
N SER A 36 1.80 11.21 14.46
CA SER A 36 2.87 11.14 15.45
C SER A 36 3.35 9.70 15.65
N TYR A 37 4.66 9.52 15.85
CA TYR A 37 5.22 8.20 16.17
C TYR A 37 4.87 7.71 17.57
N VAL A 38 4.32 8.59 18.39
CA VAL A 38 4.06 8.34 19.80
C VAL A 38 2.57 8.46 20.11
N ALA A 39 1.74 8.48 19.06
CA ALA A 39 0.28 8.42 19.18
C ALA A 39 -0.21 7.07 19.71
N THR A 40 0.51 5.99 19.41
CA THR A 40 0.20 4.64 19.88
C THR A 40 1.46 4.01 20.45
N ILE A 41 1.48 3.78 21.76
CA ILE A 41 2.62 3.23 22.47
C ILE A 41 2.42 1.72 22.67
N PRO A 42 3.43 0.88 22.39
CA PRO A 42 3.35 -0.54 22.69
C PRO A 42 3.01 -0.80 24.17
N PRO A 43 2.24 -1.84 24.51
CA PRO A 43 1.78 -2.09 25.89
C PRO A 43 2.88 -2.15 26.96
N ASN A 44 4.10 -2.50 26.56
CA ASN A 44 5.25 -2.69 27.46
C ASN A 44 6.27 -1.54 27.42
N GLN A 45 5.90 -0.38 26.86
CA GLN A 45 6.77 0.78 26.75
C GLN A 45 6.07 2.04 27.24
N THR A 46 6.84 3.07 27.60
CA THR A 46 6.29 4.39 27.92
C THR A 46 6.49 5.36 26.76
N PHE A 47 5.69 6.42 26.76
CA PHE A 47 5.84 7.55 25.85
C PHE A 47 7.28 8.10 25.85
N GLU A 48 7.86 8.29 27.04
CA GLU A 48 9.20 8.84 27.23
C GLU A 48 10.26 7.92 26.63
N GLN A 49 10.16 6.61 26.85
CA GLN A 49 11.10 5.63 26.30
C GLN A 49 11.09 5.64 24.77
N VAL A 50 9.90 5.54 24.16
CA VAL A 50 9.76 5.58 22.69
C VAL A 50 10.27 6.91 22.14
N SER A 51 9.90 8.03 22.76
CA SER A 51 10.33 9.36 22.34
C SER A 51 11.85 9.53 22.40
N GLN A 52 12.49 9.10 23.48
CA GLN A 52 13.93 9.18 23.65
C GLN A 52 14.68 8.30 22.63
N ASN A 53 14.17 7.09 22.38
CA ASN A 53 14.74 6.17 21.39
C ASN A 53 14.70 6.78 19.99
N ILE A 54 13.54 7.28 19.57
CA ILE A 54 13.37 7.90 18.25
C ILE A 54 14.17 9.21 18.14
N HIS A 55 14.22 10.03 19.20
CA HIS A 55 15.06 11.22 19.23
C HIS A 55 16.54 10.85 19.05
N SER A 56 17.03 9.88 19.83
CA SER A 56 18.41 9.38 19.72
C SER A 56 18.70 8.83 18.33
N PHE A 57 17.76 8.11 17.72
CA PHE A 57 17.89 7.67 16.33
C PHE A 57 18.04 8.86 15.38
N ALA A 58 17.14 9.83 15.46
CA ALA A 58 17.10 10.99 14.58
C ALA A 58 18.42 11.76 14.61
N VAL A 59 19.03 11.90 15.79
CA VAL A 59 20.31 12.60 15.97
C VAL A 59 21.50 11.73 15.56
N ASN A 60 21.54 10.46 15.97
CA ASN A 60 22.78 9.67 15.96
C ASN A 60 22.83 8.56 14.89
N LYS A 61 21.70 8.14 14.32
CA LYS A 61 21.60 6.91 13.51
C LYS A 61 21.06 7.11 12.10
N VAL A 62 20.56 8.30 11.77
CA VAL A 62 19.99 8.59 10.44
C VAL A 62 20.99 8.38 9.32
N ASP A 63 22.28 8.67 9.51
CA ASP A 63 23.29 8.43 8.47
C ASP A 63 23.36 6.96 8.01
N GLY A 64 23.27 6.03 8.96
CA GLY A 64 23.23 4.60 8.64
C GLY A 64 21.97 4.20 7.87
N LEU A 65 20.83 4.85 8.18
CA LEU A 65 19.59 4.68 7.43
C LEU A 65 19.73 5.21 5.99
N ILE A 66 20.30 6.40 5.80
CA ILE A 66 20.52 6.99 4.48
C ILE A 66 21.44 6.08 3.64
N ALA A 67 22.52 5.57 4.23
CA ALA A 67 23.43 4.64 3.56
C ALA A 67 22.76 3.31 3.17
N LEU A 68 21.75 2.84 3.93
CA LEU A 68 20.94 1.70 3.51
C LEU A 68 20.01 2.06 2.36
N CYS A 69 19.35 3.21 2.43
CA CYS A 69 18.48 3.70 1.37
C CYS A 69 19.24 3.87 0.04
N ASP A 70 20.42 4.51 0.06
CA ASP A 70 21.23 4.76 -1.13
C ASP A 70 21.70 3.46 -1.82
N ARG A 71 22.02 2.43 -1.03
CA ARG A 71 22.44 1.14 -1.56
C ARG A 71 21.31 0.33 -2.18
N VAL A 72 20.07 0.52 -1.71
CA VAL A 72 18.94 -0.36 -2.04
C VAL A 72 17.96 0.29 -3.00
N LEU A 73 17.47 1.48 -2.66
CA LEU A 73 16.31 2.08 -3.32
C LEU A 73 16.55 2.43 -4.80
N PRO A 74 17.73 2.93 -5.25
CA PRO A 74 17.93 3.27 -6.65
C PRO A 74 17.72 2.09 -7.62
N TYR A 75 18.01 0.87 -7.16
CA TYR A 75 17.95 -0.37 -7.93
C TYR A 75 16.68 -1.19 -7.66
N TYR A 76 15.78 -0.68 -6.81
CA TYR A 76 14.57 -1.38 -6.41
C TYR A 76 13.55 -1.38 -7.55
N THR A 77 12.95 -2.54 -7.80
CA THR A 77 12.04 -2.76 -8.94
C THR A 77 10.63 -3.15 -8.52
N TYR A 78 9.71 -3.16 -9.48
CA TYR A 78 8.35 -3.65 -9.28
C TYR A 78 8.31 -5.13 -8.86
N ASP A 79 9.16 -5.98 -9.44
CA ASP A 79 9.23 -7.40 -9.09
C ASP A 79 9.70 -7.60 -7.64
N ASP A 80 10.63 -6.77 -7.18
CA ASP A 80 11.07 -6.77 -5.79
C ASP A 80 9.90 -6.43 -4.86
N MET A 81 9.15 -5.36 -5.19
CA MET A 81 7.95 -4.96 -4.44
C MET A 81 6.91 -6.08 -4.38
N VAL A 82 6.52 -6.67 -5.52
CA VAL A 82 5.52 -7.76 -5.59
C VAL A 82 5.97 -8.99 -4.78
N SER A 83 7.28 -9.22 -4.64
CA SER A 83 7.79 -10.35 -3.87
C SER A 83 7.70 -10.19 -2.34
N ILE A 84 7.49 -8.95 -1.83
CA ILE A 84 7.26 -8.70 -0.40
C ILE A 84 6.00 -9.44 0.06
N GLY A 85 6.08 -10.09 1.22
CA GLY A 85 4.97 -10.86 1.81
C GLY A 85 4.75 -12.22 1.16
N THR A 86 5.61 -12.64 0.21
CA THR A 86 5.60 -13.99 -0.36
C THR A 86 6.60 -14.90 0.36
N ARG A 87 6.52 -16.22 0.11
CA ARG A 87 7.49 -17.20 0.65
C ARG A 87 8.91 -17.05 0.08
N LYS A 88 9.07 -16.37 -1.05
CA LYS A 88 10.34 -16.26 -1.78
C LYS A 88 10.60 -14.81 -2.20
N PRO A 89 10.80 -13.88 -1.24
CA PRO A 89 11.15 -12.51 -1.58
C PRO A 89 12.48 -12.47 -2.34
N THR A 90 12.60 -11.57 -3.31
CA THR A 90 13.85 -11.36 -4.05
C THR A 90 14.97 -10.89 -3.10
N GLN A 91 16.22 -10.95 -3.56
CA GLN A 91 17.34 -10.45 -2.75
C GLN A 91 17.25 -8.94 -2.47
N ASN A 92 16.76 -8.15 -3.43
CA ASN A 92 16.57 -6.72 -3.22
C ASN A 92 15.37 -6.44 -2.31
N ALA A 93 14.27 -7.20 -2.39
CA ALA A 93 13.17 -7.13 -1.42
C ALA A 93 13.63 -7.40 0.01
N LYS A 94 14.47 -8.43 0.20
CA LYS A 94 15.10 -8.70 1.51
C LYS A 94 15.97 -7.53 1.98
N LYS A 95 16.74 -6.89 1.09
CA LYS A 95 17.53 -5.69 1.44
C LYS A 95 16.64 -4.49 1.78
N PHE A 96 15.51 -4.31 1.09
CA PHE A 96 14.53 -3.28 1.44
C PHE A 96 13.94 -3.52 2.84
N MET A 97 13.57 -4.76 3.16
CA MET A 97 13.13 -5.13 4.50
C MET A 97 14.20 -4.86 5.59
N LYS A 98 15.49 -4.87 5.24
CA LYS A 98 16.56 -4.48 6.20
C LYS A 98 16.54 -2.99 6.55
N ILE A 99 16.03 -2.11 5.69
CA ILE A 99 15.83 -0.69 6.03
C ILE A 99 14.84 -0.60 7.19
N PHE A 100 13.74 -1.34 7.07
CA PHE A 100 12.73 -1.43 8.12
C PHE A 100 13.27 -2.08 9.41
N ALA A 101 13.97 -3.21 9.29
CA ALA A 101 14.60 -3.86 10.45
C ALA A 101 15.62 -2.93 11.15
N TYR A 102 16.33 -2.09 10.40
CA TYR A 102 17.25 -1.11 10.96
C TYR A 102 16.53 -0.06 11.81
N LEU A 103 15.32 0.38 11.41
CA LEU A 103 14.49 1.27 12.24
C LEU A 103 14.13 0.58 13.57
N ILE A 104 13.67 -0.67 13.51
CA ILE A 104 13.24 -1.43 14.70
C ILE A 104 14.41 -1.63 15.68
N VAL A 105 15.54 -2.14 15.19
CA VAL A 105 16.72 -2.41 16.03
C VAL A 105 17.28 -1.14 16.67
N ASN A 106 17.03 0.04 16.09
CA ASN A 106 17.48 1.31 16.63
C ASN A 106 16.32 2.12 17.25
N GLY A 107 15.27 1.46 17.73
CA GLY A 107 14.35 2.04 18.70
C GLY A 107 13.01 2.55 18.17
N PHE A 108 12.67 2.32 16.91
CA PHE A 108 11.30 2.52 16.43
C PHE A 108 10.44 1.29 16.70
N PRO A 109 9.33 1.39 17.44
CA PRO A 109 8.45 0.24 17.61
C PRO A 109 7.96 -0.34 16.28
N GLY A 110 8.10 -1.65 16.15
CA GLY A 110 7.61 -2.45 15.03
C GLY A 110 6.21 -3.04 15.27
N PRO A 111 5.57 -3.62 14.24
CA PRO A 111 4.25 -4.25 14.33
C PRO A 111 4.15 -5.32 15.42
N TYR A 112 5.22 -6.11 15.62
CA TYR A 112 5.25 -7.20 16.60
C TYR A 112 5.15 -6.73 18.05
N GLU A 113 5.53 -5.49 18.34
CA GLU A 113 5.47 -4.93 19.70
C GLU A 113 4.04 -4.62 20.14
N PHE A 114 3.09 -4.61 19.20
CA PHE A 114 1.66 -4.42 19.45
C PHE A 114 0.91 -5.75 19.66
N GLY A 115 1.62 -6.88 19.79
CA GLY A 115 1.04 -8.19 20.08
C GLY A 115 0.07 -8.71 19.01
N ASP A 116 -0.93 -9.50 19.42
CA ASP A 116 -1.96 -10.08 18.55
C ASP A 116 -3.07 -9.07 18.17
N SER A 117 -2.74 -7.78 18.16
CA SER A 117 -3.68 -6.72 17.77
C SER A 117 -4.17 -6.93 16.33
N SER A 118 -5.45 -6.65 16.10
CA SER A 118 -6.02 -6.69 14.75
C SER A 118 -5.53 -5.51 13.92
N PHE A 119 -5.09 -5.77 12.70
CA PHE A 119 -4.55 -4.76 11.79
C PHE A 119 -5.68 -4.13 10.97
N ASN A 120 -5.68 -2.80 10.89
CA ASN A 120 -6.72 -2.00 10.27
C ASN A 120 -6.21 -1.29 9.02
N PHE A 121 -6.92 -1.49 7.91
CA PHE A 121 -6.63 -0.90 6.61
C PHE A 121 -7.73 0.09 6.27
N TRP A 122 -7.37 1.36 6.07
CA TRP A 122 -8.33 2.45 5.89
C TRP A 122 -8.32 2.94 4.45
N SER A 123 -9.49 2.93 3.80
CA SER A 123 -9.65 3.41 2.42
C SER A 123 -10.82 4.39 2.31
N GLY A 124 -10.61 5.43 1.51
CA GLY A 124 -11.56 6.52 1.31
C GLY A 124 -11.56 7.57 2.42
N LYS A 125 -12.34 8.64 2.21
CA LYS A 125 -12.43 9.81 3.11
C LYS A 125 -12.86 9.45 4.53
N ALA A 126 -14.01 8.77 4.70
CA ALA A 126 -14.50 8.37 6.02
C ALA A 126 -13.57 7.35 6.68
N GLY A 127 -12.90 6.50 5.89
CA GLY A 127 -11.85 5.60 6.38
C GLY A 127 -10.69 6.37 7.03
N LYS A 128 -10.20 7.43 6.37
CA LYS A 128 -9.15 8.30 6.93
C LYS A 128 -9.61 9.03 8.18
N GLU A 129 -10.83 9.56 8.17
CA GLU A 129 -11.42 10.23 9.33
C GLU A 129 -11.51 9.28 10.53
N ARG A 130 -11.94 8.03 10.29
CA ARG A 130 -11.98 6.99 11.33
C ARG A 130 -10.59 6.60 11.83
N ALA A 131 -9.59 6.55 10.95
CA ALA A 131 -8.21 6.30 11.35
C ALA A 131 -7.72 7.37 12.34
N TYR A 132 -8.09 8.64 12.14
CA TYR A 132 -7.73 9.72 13.07
C TYR A 132 -8.46 9.66 14.40
N SER A 133 -9.74 9.24 14.40
CA SER A 133 -10.53 9.14 15.62
C SER A 133 -10.35 7.82 16.38
N SER A 134 -9.60 6.87 15.82
CA SER A 134 -9.33 5.55 16.42
C SER A 134 -7.82 5.36 16.66
N PRO A 135 -7.16 6.15 17.52
CA PRO A 135 -5.72 6.09 17.72
C PRO A 135 -5.21 4.74 18.22
N ASP A 136 -6.05 3.97 18.92
CA ASP A 136 -5.71 2.64 19.43
C ASP A 136 -5.82 1.54 18.35
N ALA A 137 -6.44 1.84 17.20
CA ALA A 137 -6.59 0.89 16.12
C ALA A 137 -5.29 0.80 15.31
N ILE A 138 -4.55 -0.30 15.45
CA ILE A 138 -3.28 -0.52 14.76
C ILE A 138 -3.46 -0.39 13.24
N SER A 139 -2.75 0.56 12.64
CA SER A 139 -2.77 0.94 11.23
C SER A 139 -1.35 1.29 10.75
N ASP A 140 -1.16 1.43 9.45
CA ASP A 140 0.14 1.79 8.90
C ASP A 140 0.66 3.15 9.40
N SER A 141 -0.25 4.05 9.79
CA SER A 141 0.04 5.42 10.22
C SER A 141 0.47 5.54 11.69
N ASN A 142 0.14 4.57 12.54
CA ASN A 142 0.43 4.62 13.98
C ASN A 142 1.44 3.56 14.45
N ILE A 143 1.92 2.69 13.57
CA ILE A 143 3.11 1.88 13.82
C ILE A 143 4.36 2.72 13.51
N PRO A 144 5.21 3.05 14.50
CA PRO A 144 6.30 4.01 14.33
C PRO A 144 7.26 3.65 13.21
N ALA A 145 7.71 2.39 13.14
CA ALA A 145 8.63 1.95 12.10
C ALA A 145 8.01 2.01 10.68
N ILE A 146 6.71 1.76 10.52
CA ILE A 146 6.02 1.85 9.22
C ILE A 146 5.82 3.33 8.84
N ALA A 147 5.37 4.15 9.78
CA ALA A 147 5.21 5.60 9.59
C ALA A 147 6.55 6.26 9.19
N ALA A 148 7.66 5.83 9.78
CA ALA A 148 9.00 6.30 9.45
C ALA A 148 9.44 5.91 8.03
N MET A 149 9.08 4.70 7.55
CA MET A 149 9.31 4.31 6.16
C MET A 149 8.56 5.23 5.19
N TYR A 150 7.32 5.64 5.51
CA TYR A 150 6.60 6.62 4.71
C TYR A 150 7.27 8.00 4.74
N ASP A 151 7.91 8.39 5.84
CA ASP A 151 8.68 9.65 5.91
C ASP A 151 9.92 9.64 5.02
N ILE A 152 10.58 8.49 4.85
CA ILE A 152 11.65 8.33 3.85
C ILE A 152 11.08 8.61 2.45
N SER A 153 9.97 7.96 2.09
CA SER A 153 9.34 8.16 0.78
C SER A 153 8.87 9.60 0.56
N ARG A 154 8.27 10.24 1.58
CA ARG A 154 7.84 11.65 1.53
C ARG A 154 9.02 12.60 1.38
N SER A 155 10.12 12.35 2.07
CA SER A 155 11.34 13.18 2.00
C SER A 155 11.97 13.11 0.61
N ILE A 156 12.03 11.92 0.02
CA ILE A 156 12.51 11.73 -1.37
C ILE A 156 11.60 12.50 -2.34
N ARG A 157 10.27 12.32 -2.23
CA ARG A 157 9.29 13.04 -3.07
C ARG A 157 9.47 14.56 -2.97
N LEU A 158 9.64 15.09 -1.76
CA LEU A 158 9.81 16.53 -1.54
C LEU A 158 11.04 17.07 -2.28
N LEU A 159 12.15 16.34 -2.23
CA LEU A 159 13.40 16.74 -2.87
C LEU A 159 13.40 16.54 -4.38
N GLN A 160 12.66 15.55 -4.88
CA GLN A 160 12.44 15.34 -6.32
C GLN A 160 11.45 16.36 -6.91
N GLY A 161 10.59 16.97 -6.08
CA GLY A 161 9.56 17.90 -6.51
C GLY A 161 8.41 17.25 -7.29
N LYS A 162 8.37 15.93 -7.41
CA LYS A 162 7.35 15.19 -8.18
C LYS A 162 6.95 13.88 -7.51
N HIS A 163 5.71 13.45 -7.75
CA HIS A 163 5.18 12.15 -7.33
C HIS A 163 5.17 11.22 -8.55
N ASP A 164 6.22 10.43 -8.72
CA ASP A 164 6.43 9.57 -9.89
C ASP A 164 6.25 8.07 -9.57
N ASP A 165 6.50 7.22 -10.57
CA ASP A 165 6.40 5.76 -10.44
C ASP A 165 7.35 5.19 -9.38
N PHE A 166 8.47 5.86 -9.11
CA PHE A 166 9.40 5.45 -8.06
C PHE A 166 8.79 5.71 -6.68
N ILE A 167 8.19 6.87 -6.46
CA ILE A 167 7.44 7.14 -5.22
C ILE A 167 6.28 6.17 -5.04
N ASN A 168 5.51 5.90 -6.11
CA ASN A 168 4.43 4.90 -6.08
C ASN A 168 4.96 3.51 -5.71
N LEU A 169 6.11 3.11 -6.24
CA LEU A 169 6.78 1.85 -5.93
C LEU A 169 7.16 1.77 -4.44
N LEU A 170 7.76 2.81 -3.88
CA LEU A 170 8.16 2.85 -2.46
C LEU A 170 6.94 2.76 -1.54
N ILE A 171 5.93 3.60 -1.77
CA ILE A 171 4.68 3.61 -1.01
C ILE A 171 4.02 2.23 -1.06
N SER A 172 3.90 1.65 -2.26
CA SER A 172 3.35 0.30 -2.45
C SER A 172 4.15 -0.76 -1.68
N SER A 173 5.48 -0.66 -1.67
CA SER A 173 6.36 -1.59 -0.94
C SER A 173 6.15 -1.50 0.57
N ILE A 174 5.96 -0.30 1.10
CA ILE A 174 5.67 -0.06 2.52
C ILE A 174 4.30 -0.64 2.88
N SER A 175 3.29 -0.42 2.05
CA SER A 175 1.96 -1.00 2.24
C SER A 175 1.97 -2.53 2.20
N ARG A 176 2.74 -3.16 1.29
CA ARG A 176 2.94 -4.62 1.29
C ARG A 176 3.65 -5.10 2.53
N LEU A 177 4.68 -4.38 2.98
CA LEU A 177 5.42 -4.70 4.19
C LEU A 177 4.51 -4.66 5.42
N TYR A 178 3.72 -3.59 5.58
CA TYR A 178 2.69 -3.48 6.61
C TYR A 178 1.72 -4.67 6.58
N ALA A 179 1.12 -4.93 5.41
CA ALA A 179 0.17 -6.03 5.24
C ALA A 179 0.80 -7.39 5.57
N SER A 180 2.09 -7.59 5.30
CA SER A 180 2.80 -8.85 5.55
C SER A 180 2.96 -9.22 7.02
N TYR A 181 2.82 -8.25 7.94
CA TYR A 181 2.87 -8.47 9.38
C TYR A 181 1.49 -8.74 10.01
N THR A 182 0.43 -8.75 9.20
CA THR A 182 -0.92 -9.00 9.71
C THR A 182 -1.03 -10.41 10.27
N VAL A 183 -1.58 -10.52 11.46
CA VAL A 183 -1.91 -11.78 12.15
C VAL A 183 -3.39 -11.81 12.51
N GLY A 184 -3.95 -13.00 12.74
CA GLY A 184 -5.36 -13.14 13.12
C GLY A 184 -6.31 -12.70 12.01
N VAL A 185 -7.11 -11.66 12.26
CA VAL A 185 -8.09 -11.10 11.32
C VAL A 185 -7.63 -9.74 10.82
N ALA A 186 -7.62 -9.55 9.49
CA ALA A 186 -7.40 -8.24 8.89
C ALA A 186 -8.72 -7.47 8.79
N HIS A 187 -8.78 -6.24 9.31
CA HIS A 187 -9.96 -5.38 9.23
C HIS A 187 -9.78 -4.32 8.15
N VAL A 188 -10.63 -4.34 7.12
CA VAL A 188 -10.56 -3.43 5.98
C VAL A 188 -11.77 -2.51 6.00
N TYR A 189 -11.54 -1.21 6.13
CA TYR A 189 -12.56 -0.19 6.15
C TYR A 189 -12.57 0.56 4.82
N ILE A 190 -13.70 0.47 4.13
CA ILE A 190 -13.87 1.02 2.79
C ILE A 190 -14.99 2.05 2.81
N SER A 191 -14.65 3.29 2.47
CA SER A 191 -15.63 4.30 2.10
C SER A 191 -15.39 4.76 0.66
N SER A 192 -16.40 5.36 0.05
CA SER A 192 -16.17 6.14 -1.15
C SER A 192 -15.56 7.49 -0.78
N ASP A 193 -14.75 8.06 -1.67
CA ASP A 193 -14.37 9.48 -1.61
C ASP A 193 -15.49 10.38 -2.18
N LYS A 194 -16.50 9.77 -2.82
CA LYS A 194 -17.61 10.40 -3.52
C LYS A 194 -18.93 9.98 -2.90
N GLU A 195 -19.68 10.93 -2.35
CA GLU A 195 -20.93 10.67 -1.60
C GLU A 195 -22.03 10.04 -2.45
N SER A 196 -22.06 10.33 -3.75
CA SER A 196 -23.01 9.72 -4.69
C SER A 196 -22.71 8.25 -5.04
N GLU A 197 -21.65 7.66 -4.48
CA GLU A 197 -21.24 6.28 -4.73
C GLU A 197 -21.36 5.42 -3.47
N ALA A 198 -21.87 4.21 -3.62
CA ALA A 198 -21.77 3.19 -2.59
C ALA A 198 -20.29 2.86 -2.31
N ALA A 199 -19.95 2.54 -1.06
CA ALA A 199 -18.62 2.08 -0.70
C ALA A 199 -18.20 0.85 -1.52
N GLY A 200 -16.94 0.85 -1.97
CA GLY A 200 -16.39 -0.21 -2.79
C GLY A 200 -14.90 -0.02 -3.05
N PHE A 201 -14.30 -0.98 -3.73
CA PHE A 201 -12.89 -0.91 -4.06
C PHE A 201 -12.62 0.13 -5.12
N VAL A 202 -11.52 0.86 -4.97
CA VAL A 202 -10.99 1.75 -5.99
C VAL A 202 -9.70 1.15 -6.52
N ALA A 203 -9.68 0.81 -7.80
CA ALA A 203 -8.49 0.33 -8.48
C ALA A 203 -7.40 1.41 -8.50
N ASN A 204 -6.15 0.98 -8.62
CA ASN A 204 -4.98 1.87 -8.67
C ASN A 204 -4.78 2.72 -7.40
N ASN A 205 -5.05 2.14 -6.23
CA ASN A 205 -4.62 2.66 -4.94
C ASN A 205 -3.73 1.64 -4.21
N ASN A 206 -3.11 2.05 -3.10
CA ASN A 206 -2.21 1.18 -2.33
C ASN A 206 -2.93 -0.07 -1.82
N PHE A 207 -4.15 0.08 -1.29
CA PHE A 207 -4.90 -1.06 -0.80
C PHE A 207 -5.12 -2.11 -1.89
N TRP A 208 -5.62 -1.70 -3.05
CA TRP A 208 -5.92 -2.58 -4.18
C TRP A 208 -4.67 -3.22 -4.79
N ASN A 209 -3.61 -2.44 -5.01
CA ASN A 209 -2.41 -2.92 -5.70
C ASN A 209 -1.44 -3.68 -4.79
N SER A 210 -1.47 -3.41 -3.49
CA SER A 210 -0.39 -3.80 -2.57
C SER A 210 -0.91 -4.59 -1.37
N GLU A 211 -1.80 -4.01 -0.59
CA GLU A 211 -2.23 -4.58 0.70
C GLU A 211 -3.13 -5.78 0.47
N LEU A 212 -4.19 -5.62 -0.33
CA LEU A 212 -5.15 -6.68 -0.62
C LEU A 212 -4.50 -7.93 -1.25
N PRO A 213 -3.63 -7.84 -2.28
CA PRO A 213 -2.94 -9.02 -2.79
C PRO A 213 -2.08 -9.72 -1.74
N THR A 214 -1.44 -8.96 -0.84
CA THR A 214 -0.64 -9.51 0.26
C THR A 214 -1.53 -10.23 1.27
N LEU A 215 -2.60 -9.59 1.73
CA LEU A 215 -3.57 -10.20 2.64
C LEU A 215 -4.21 -11.46 2.05
N ARG A 216 -4.58 -11.44 0.76
CA ARG A 216 -5.11 -12.62 0.05
C ARG A 216 -4.09 -13.76 0.00
N HIS A 217 -2.80 -13.44 -0.14
CA HIS A 217 -1.74 -14.44 -0.08
C HIS A 217 -1.59 -15.05 1.31
N LEU A 218 -1.59 -14.23 2.37
CA LEU A 218 -1.55 -14.70 3.76
C LEU A 218 -2.77 -15.58 4.09
N LEU A 219 -3.97 -15.16 3.65
CA LEU A 219 -5.21 -15.91 3.83
C LEU A 219 -5.17 -17.27 3.14
N ALA A 220 -4.70 -17.32 1.89
CA ALA A 220 -4.53 -18.57 1.14
C ALA A 220 -3.52 -19.52 1.81
N GLN A 221 -2.55 -18.98 2.55
CA GLN A 221 -1.56 -19.75 3.31
C GLN A 221 -2.02 -20.08 4.74
N LYS A 222 -3.22 -19.65 5.14
CA LYS A 222 -3.75 -19.79 6.51
C LYS A 222 -2.88 -19.11 7.57
N LEU A 223 -2.15 -18.06 7.20
CA LEU A 223 -1.37 -17.23 8.13
C LEU A 223 -2.25 -16.17 8.81
N ILE A 224 -3.37 -15.81 8.18
CA ILE A 224 -4.47 -15.06 8.76
C ILE A 224 -5.75 -15.88 8.61
N THR A 225 -6.72 -15.67 9.50
CA THR A 225 -7.97 -16.44 9.52
C THR A 225 -9.02 -15.85 8.58
N ASP A 226 -9.07 -14.53 8.44
CA ASP A 226 -10.02 -13.86 7.57
C ASP A 226 -9.60 -12.43 7.20
N ILE A 227 -10.26 -11.86 6.18
CA ILE A 227 -10.23 -10.44 5.86
C ILE A 227 -11.67 -9.92 6.00
N GLN A 228 -11.92 -9.16 7.06
CA GLN A 228 -13.22 -8.59 7.38
C GLN A 228 -13.37 -7.22 6.74
N ILE A 229 -14.37 -7.06 5.87
CA ILE A 229 -14.64 -5.81 5.16
C ILE A 229 -15.76 -5.06 5.88
N HIS A 230 -15.49 -3.81 6.24
CA HIS A 230 -16.41 -2.83 6.79
C HIS A 230 -16.67 -1.78 5.71
N THR A 231 -17.92 -1.55 5.34
CA THR A 231 -18.29 -0.54 4.34
C THR A 231 -18.98 0.64 5.00
N TYR A 232 -18.64 1.86 4.59
CA TYR A 232 -19.33 3.06 5.04
C TYR A 232 -20.59 3.33 4.22
N ASP A 233 -21.71 3.60 4.91
CA ASP A 233 -22.95 4.05 4.31
C ASP A 233 -23.04 5.58 4.43
N HIS A 234 -22.90 6.27 3.30
CA HIS A 234 -22.97 7.73 3.24
C HIS A 234 -24.37 8.29 3.55
N HIS A 235 -25.44 7.52 3.30
CA HIS A 235 -26.81 7.97 3.56
C HIS A 235 -27.14 7.92 5.06
N LEU A 236 -26.65 6.89 5.74
CA LEU A 236 -26.88 6.69 7.17
C LEU A 236 -25.78 7.27 8.05
N GLY A 237 -24.66 7.71 7.47
CA GLY A 237 -23.53 8.29 8.21
C GLY A 237 -22.84 7.29 9.14
N GLN A 238 -22.86 5.99 8.80
CA GLN A 238 -22.39 4.93 9.70
C GLN A 238 -21.63 3.82 8.97
N TRP A 239 -20.87 3.04 9.74
CA TRP A 239 -20.21 1.84 9.25
C TRP A 239 -21.14 0.63 9.37
N ASN A 240 -21.28 -0.11 8.28
CA ASN A 240 -22.04 -1.36 8.28
C ASN A 240 -21.29 -2.47 9.03
N LYS A 241 -22.05 -3.49 9.47
CA LYS A 241 -21.48 -4.71 10.03
C LYS A 241 -20.53 -5.35 9.02
N SER A 242 -19.40 -5.86 9.52
CA SER A 242 -18.40 -6.47 8.66
C SER A 242 -18.85 -7.80 8.07
N PHE A 243 -18.25 -8.15 6.94
CA PHE A 243 -18.40 -9.44 6.29
C PHE A 243 -17.06 -9.94 5.75
N SER A 244 -16.89 -11.26 5.67
CA SER A 244 -15.68 -11.87 5.11
C SER A 244 -15.51 -11.51 3.63
N ILE A 245 -14.26 -11.32 3.19
CA ILE A 245 -13.93 -11.15 1.77
C ILE A 245 -14.34 -12.34 0.89
N ASN A 246 -14.54 -13.52 1.48
CA ASN A 246 -14.98 -14.73 0.77
C ASN A 246 -16.51 -14.88 0.75
N SER A 247 -17.25 -13.93 1.34
CA SER A 247 -18.72 -13.98 1.40
C SER A 247 -19.37 -13.57 0.06
N PRO A 248 -20.63 -13.99 -0.19
CA PRO A 248 -21.41 -13.53 -1.33
C PRO A 248 -21.57 -11.99 -1.39
N GLN A 249 -21.57 -11.32 -0.23
CA GLN A 249 -21.63 -9.86 -0.12
C GLN A 249 -20.38 -9.21 -0.72
N ALA A 250 -19.19 -9.76 -0.45
CA ALA A 250 -17.95 -9.24 -1.01
C ALA A 250 -17.91 -9.33 -2.54
N LEU A 251 -18.52 -10.36 -3.14
CA LEU A 251 -18.61 -10.48 -4.60
C LEU A 251 -19.46 -9.38 -5.26
N LYS A 252 -20.35 -8.75 -4.50
CA LYS A 252 -21.22 -7.66 -4.96
C LYS A 252 -20.57 -6.28 -4.79
N LEU A 253 -19.43 -6.18 -4.08
CA LEU A 253 -18.76 -4.89 -3.87
C LEU A 253 -18.41 -4.25 -5.21
N PRO A 254 -18.72 -2.97 -5.41
CA PRO A 254 -18.35 -2.27 -6.62
C PRO A 254 -16.84 -2.06 -6.65
N VAL A 255 -16.26 -2.17 -7.84
CA VAL A 255 -14.87 -1.84 -8.16
C VAL A 255 -14.89 -0.72 -9.18
N ARG A 256 -14.22 0.39 -8.87
CA ARG A 256 -14.19 1.58 -9.71
C ARG A 256 -12.78 1.98 -10.08
N ARG A 257 -12.61 2.57 -11.25
CA ARG A 257 -11.35 3.21 -11.62
C ARG A 257 -11.21 4.55 -10.92
N ARG A 258 -9.98 4.89 -10.52
CA ARG A 258 -9.69 6.21 -9.97
C ARG A 258 -9.73 7.31 -11.04
N SER A 259 -9.27 6.99 -12.24
CA SER A 259 -9.05 7.93 -13.34
C SER A 259 -9.87 7.56 -14.57
N ILE A 260 -10.18 8.58 -15.36
CA ILE A 260 -10.80 8.45 -16.68
C ILE A 260 -9.90 7.61 -17.60
N HIS A 261 -10.51 6.81 -18.47
CA HIS A 261 -9.84 6.04 -19.51
C HIS A 261 -10.13 6.67 -20.86
N PRO A 262 -9.23 6.58 -21.86
CA PRO A 262 -9.45 7.15 -23.19
C PRO A 262 -10.72 6.66 -23.92
N SER A 263 -11.30 5.53 -23.48
CA SER A 263 -12.55 4.99 -24.02
C SER A 263 -13.81 5.45 -23.28
N ASP A 264 -13.67 6.23 -22.20
CA ASP A 264 -14.81 6.79 -21.49
C ASP A 264 -15.38 7.98 -22.28
N ASP A 265 -16.67 8.22 -22.16
CA ASP A 265 -17.32 9.40 -22.72
C ASP A 265 -16.76 10.68 -22.06
N PRO A 266 -16.16 11.61 -22.83
CA PRO A 266 -15.66 12.88 -22.30
C PRO A 266 -16.73 13.71 -21.57
N LEU A 267 -18.01 13.55 -21.90
CA LEU A 267 -19.14 14.20 -21.21
C LEU A 267 -19.30 13.73 -19.76
N HIS A 268 -18.62 12.67 -19.36
CA HIS A 268 -18.63 12.09 -18.01
C HIS A 268 -17.27 12.22 -17.30
N ALA A 269 -16.40 13.09 -17.79
CA ALA A 269 -15.11 13.36 -17.15
C ALA A 269 -15.26 13.96 -15.73
N ASP A 270 -16.36 14.68 -15.50
CA ASP A 270 -16.76 15.26 -14.20
C ASP A 270 -16.98 14.21 -13.09
N ARG A 271 -17.09 12.93 -13.47
CA ARG A 271 -17.21 11.82 -12.51
C ARG A 271 -15.89 11.48 -11.83
N TYR A 272 -14.76 11.85 -12.43
CA TYR A 272 -13.42 11.50 -11.97
C TYR A 272 -12.75 12.65 -11.25
N GLN A 273 -12.01 12.32 -10.19
CA GLN A 273 -11.26 13.32 -9.43
C GLN A 273 -10.05 13.79 -10.25
N THR A 274 -9.85 15.10 -10.34
CA THR A 274 -8.63 15.70 -10.91
C THR A 274 -7.66 16.06 -9.79
N PHE A 275 -6.37 16.16 -10.12
CA PHE A 275 -5.37 16.64 -9.17
C PHE A 275 -5.62 18.13 -8.89
N PHE A 276 -5.48 18.53 -7.62
CA PHE A 276 -5.59 19.93 -7.17
C PHE A 276 -6.97 20.59 -7.36
N MET A 277 -8.05 19.87 -7.07
CA MET A 277 -9.38 20.46 -6.96
C MET A 277 -9.46 21.44 -5.77
N SER A 278 -10.12 22.58 -5.97
CA SER A 278 -10.54 23.46 -4.87
C SER A 278 -11.61 22.79 -4.00
N ASP A 279 -11.88 23.31 -2.81
CA ASP A 279 -12.93 22.76 -1.94
C ASP A 279 -14.31 22.80 -2.60
N ALA A 280 -14.64 23.87 -3.32
CA ALA A 280 -15.87 23.98 -4.09
C ALA A 280 -15.94 22.92 -5.21
N ALA A 281 -14.84 22.71 -5.95
CA ALA A 281 -14.77 21.69 -6.99
C ALA A 281 -14.86 20.27 -6.41
N ASN A 282 -14.22 20.00 -5.26
CA ASN A 282 -14.33 18.73 -4.56
C ASN A 282 -15.77 18.47 -4.08
N SER A 283 -16.47 19.49 -3.59
CA SER A 283 -17.87 19.39 -3.15
C SER A 283 -18.84 19.16 -4.32
N ALA A 284 -18.59 19.81 -5.47
CA ALA A 284 -19.35 19.53 -6.70
C ALA A 284 -19.07 18.11 -7.22
N TRP A 285 -17.79 17.71 -7.25
CA TRP A 285 -17.39 16.37 -7.66
C TRP A 285 -17.98 15.30 -6.74
N SER A 286 -17.96 15.47 -5.40
CA SER A 286 -18.48 14.47 -4.46
C SER A 286 -19.97 14.14 -4.70
N LYS A 287 -20.71 15.08 -5.29
CA LYS A 287 -22.14 14.99 -5.61
C LYS A 287 -22.45 14.65 -7.08
N SER A 288 -21.45 14.63 -7.97
CA SER A 288 -21.68 14.32 -9.40
C SER A 288 -22.02 12.85 -9.63
N LEU A 289 -22.40 12.46 -10.85
CA LEU A 289 -22.85 11.10 -11.17
C LEU A 289 -21.81 10.02 -10.81
N PRO A 290 -22.18 8.86 -10.25
CA PRO A 290 -21.23 7.84 -9.83
C PRO A 290 -20.34 7.36 -10.99
N ARG A 291 -19.08 7.07 -10.67
CA ARG A 291 -18.16 6.47 -11.64
C ARG A 291 -18.68 5.10 -12.10
N PRO A 292 -18.41 4.71 -13.36
CA PRO A 292 -18.69 3.36 -13.82
C PRO A 292 -18.05 2.31 -12.90
N GLU A 293 -18.80 1.24 -12.64
CA GLU A 293 -18.39 0.19 -11.74
C GLU A 293 -18.56 -1.20 -12.37
N ILE A 294 -17.74 -2.13 -11.89
CA ILE A 294 -17.92 -3.56 -12.09
C ILE A 294 -17.92 -4.22 -10.71
N SER A 295 -18.75 -5.25 -10.50
CA SER A 295 -18.71 -5.97 -9.23
C SER A 295 -17.39 -6.75 -9.08
N TYR A 296 -16.93 -6.89 -7.85
CA TYR A 296 -15.72 -7.64 -7.54
C TYR A 296 -15.79 -9.09 -8.06
N GLY A 297 -16.93 -9.74 -7.90
CA GLY A 297 -17.17 -11.09 -8.42
C GLY A 297 -17.11 -11.18 -9.95
N ALA A 298 -17.67 -10.20 -10.67
CA ALA A 298 -17.57 -10.14 -12.12
C ALA A 298 -16.12 -9.93 -12.57
N LEU A 299 -15.37 -9.06 -11.90
CA LEU A 299 -13.95 -8.85 -12.17
C LEU A 299 -13.13 -10.13 -11.92
N LEU A 300 -13.37 -10.85 -10.82
CA LEU A 300 -12.74 -12.14 -10.55
C LEU A 300 -13.01 -13.16 -11.66
N LYS A 301 -14.25 -13.23 -12.17
CA LYS A 301 -14.62 -14.11 -13.27
C LYS A 301 -13.90 -13.76 -14.58
N ILE A 302 -13.81 -12.48 -14.91
CA ILE A 302 -13.05 -12.00 -16.08
C ILE A 302 -11.58 -12.40 -15.94
N CYS A 303 -10.96 -12.08 -14.81
CA CYS A 303 -9.56 -12.41 -14.54
C CYS A 303 -9.30 -13.92 -14.58
N GLY A 304 -10.23 -14.75 -14.07
CA GLY A 304 -10.17 -16.21 -14.16
C GLY A 304 -10.14 -16.68 -15.62
N THR A 305 -11.13 -16.25 -16.41
CA THR A 305 -11.20 -16.56 -17.85
C THR A 305 -9.92 -16.19 -18.60
N TRP A 306 -9.36 -15.01 -18.32
CA TRP A 306 -8.11 -14.56 -18.94
C TRP A 306 -6.91 -15.42 -18.53
N ARG A 307 -6.84 -15.83 -17.27
CA ARG A 307 -5.80 -16.73 -16.76
C ARG A 307 -5.87 -18.10 -17.42
N ASP A 308 -7.07 -18.66 -17.54
CA ASP A 308 -7.27 -19.98 -18.13
C ASP A 308 -6.90 -19.99 -19.62
N LYS A 309 -7.29 -18.93 -20.35
CA LYS A 309 -6.88 -18.73 -21.75
C LYS A 309 -5.38 -18.60 -21.92
N THR A 310 -4.72 -17.81 -21.07
CA THR A 310 -3.27 -17.61 -21.16
C THR A 310 -2.47 -18.84 -20.74
N GLN A 311 -2.97 -19.65 -19.80
CA GLN A 311 -2.36 -20.94 -19.45
C GLN A 311 -2.53 -21.96 -20.57
N SER A 312 -3.71 -22.06 -21.17
CA SER A 312 -3.98 -22.94 -22.31
C SER A 312 -3.08 -22.61 -23.50
N HIS A 313 -2.95 -21.32 -23.84
CA HIS A 313 -2.05 -20.87 -24.91
C HIS A 313 -0.57 -21.15 -24.61
N LYS A 314 -0.13 -21.06 -23.34
CA LYS A 314 1.24 -21.43 -22.93
C LYS A 314 1.48 -22.94 -23.09
N LEU A 315 0.51 -23.76 -22.73
CA LEU A 315 0.58 -25.21 -22.91
C LEU A 315 0.66 -25.57 -24.40
N GLU A 316 -0.20 -24.97 -25.24
CA GLU A 316 -0.18 -25.17 -26.70
C GLU A 316 1.14 -24.72 -27.33
N THR A 317 1.67 -23.55 -26.96
CA THR A 317 2.98 -23.10 -27.46
C THR A 317 4.15 -23.97 -26.98
N THR A 318 4.07 -24.53 -25.77
CA THR A 318 5.09 -25.45 -25.25
C THR A 318 5.01 -26.81 -25.95
N LEU A 319 3.81 -27.33 -26.17
CA LEU A 319 3.57 -28.56 -26.94
C LEU A 319 4.00 -28.40 -28.39
N ASN A 320 3.69 -27.28 -29.04
CA ASN A 320 4.13 -27.00 -30.41
C ASN A 320 5.65 -26.86 -30.51
N LYS A 321 6.31 -26.19 -29.55
CA LYS A 321 7.79 -26.15 -29.50
C LYS A 321 8.40 -27.52 -29.28
N SER A 322 7.80 -28.34 -28.42
CA SER A 322 8.28 -29.70 -28.14
C SER A 322 8.09 -30.62 -29.35
N ALA A 323 6.95 -30.49 -30.06
CA ALA A 323 6.66 -31.21 -31.28
C ALA A 323 7.57 -30.78 -32.44
N MET A 324 7.83 -29.47 -32.61
CA MET A 324 8.79 -28.99 -33.62
C MET A 324 10.22 -29.40 -33.31
N ASN A 325 10.62 -29.42 -32.04
CA ASN A 325 11.93 -29.94 -31.64
C ASN A 325 12.03 -31.46 -31.87
N ALA A 326 10.97 -32.23 -31.61
CA ALA A 326 10.93 -33.67 -31.91
C ALA A 326 10.99 -33.96 -33.42
N LEU A 327 10.31 -33.14 -34.25
CA LEU A 327 10.40 -33.21 -35.71
C LEU A 327 11.80 -32.86 -36.23
N ASN A 328 12.47 -31.87 -35.63
CA ASN A 328 13.85 -31.51 -36.01
C ASN A 328 14.90 -32.56 -35.60
N VAL A 329 14.62 -33.39 -34.60
CA VAL A 329 15.48 -34.53 -34.21
C VAL A 329 15.27 -35.74 -35.11
N LEU A 330 14.12 -35.85 -35.79
CA LEU A 330 13.80 -36.92 -36.74
C LEU A 330 14.23 -36.61 -38.18
N ILE A 331 14.70 -35.38 -38.47
CA ILE A 331 15.11 -34.91 -39.81
C ILE A 331 16.64 -34.77 -39.93
N ILE A 332 17.41 -35.23 -38.93
CA ILE A 332 18.89 -35.33 -38.98
C ILE A 332 19.30 -36.79 -39.01
#